data_AF-A0A537WTD6-F1
#
_entry.id   AF-A0A537WTD6-F1
#
_cell.length_a   1.000
_cell.length_b   1.000
_cell.length_c   1.000
_cell.angle_alpha   90.00
_cell.angle_beta   90.00
_cell.angle_gamma   90.00
#
_symmetry.space_group_name_H-M   'P 1'
#
loop_
_entity.id
_entity.type
_entity.pdbx_description
1 polymer ?
#
loop_
_entity_poly.entity_id
_entity_poly.type
_entity_poly.pdbx_seq_one_letter_code
_entity_poly.pdbx_strand_id
1 'polypeptide(L)'
;MKVVASPDVEPFVRAHGGRLFVWTDAHRCCGGAVTFLLTSAVPKEDRAFARVDTDGFELWFDAGRLPPPEELHLEIKGRRRPHVAAYWEGCVFVA
;
A
#
# COMPACT_ATOMS: atom_id res chain seq x y z
N MET A 1 -1.88 -0.18 -13.17
CA MET A 1 -1.10 -0.52 -11.97
C MET A 1 -0.99 -2.03 -11.86
N LYS A 2 0.22 -2.54 -11.90
CA LYS A 2 0.59 -3.94 -11.67
C LYS A 2 1.00 -4.10 -10.22
N VAL A 3 0.60 -5.18 -9.57
CA VAL A 3 0.96 -5.45 -8.17
C VAL A 3 2.07 -6.49 -8.13
N VAL A 4 3.19 -6.14 -7.50
CA VAL A 4 4.35 -7.01 -7.33
C VAL A 4 4.47 -7.32 -5.84
N ALA A 5 3.98 -8.47 -5.41
CA ALA A 5 3.98 -8.86 -4.00
C ALA A 5 5.03 -9.94 -3.72
N SER A 6 5.73 -9.85 -2.60
CA SER A 6 6.57 -10.96 -2.14
C SER A 6 5.70 -12.18 -1.80
N PRO A 7 6.21 -13.41 -1.93
CA PRO A 7 5.41 -14.64 -1.75
C PRO A 7 4.71 -14.74 -0.39
N ASP A 8 5.25 -14.08 0.64
CA ASP A 8 4.71 -14.09 2.00
C ASP A 8 3.53 -13.12 2.21
N VAL A 9 3.26 -12.21 1.27
CA VAL A 9 2.20 -11.19 1.41
C VAL A 9 0.81 -11.82 1.33
N GLU A 10 0.54 -12.66 0.33
CA GLU A 10 -0.77 -13.32 0.18
C GLU A 10 -1.17 -14.11 1.44
N PRO A 11 -0.36 -15.06 1.96
CA PRO A 11 -0.74 -15.81 3.15
C PRO A 11 -0.89 -14.91 4.37
N PHE A 12 -0.06 -13.87 4.50
CA PHE A 12 -0.18 -12.90 5.59
C PHE A 12 -1.51 -12.14 5.52
N VAL A 13 -1.87 -11.58 4.36
CA VAL A 13 -3.12 -10.82 4.19
C VAL A 13 -4.34 -11.72 4.42
N ARG A 14 -4.32 -12.96 3.91
CA ARG A 14 -5.39 -13.94 4.18
C ARG A 14 -5.58 -14.23 5.66
N ALA A 15 -4.49 -14.42 6.40
CA ALA A 15 -4.55 -14.63 7.85
C ALA A 15 -5.12 -13.44 8.62
N HIS A 16 -5.10 -12.23 8.02
CA HIS A 16 -5.59 -10.99 8.60
C HIS A 16 -6.91 -10.49 7.99
N GLY A 17 -7.70 -11.41 7.39
CA GLY A 17 -9.05 -11.11 6.88
C GLY A 17 -9.14 -10.88 5.38
N GLY A 18 -8.07 -11.17 4.63
CA GLY A 18 -8.08 -11.27 3.17
C GLY A 18 -8.11 -9.95 2.41
N ARG A 19 -8.07 -8.81 3.12
CA ARG A 19 -8.16 -7.47 2.55
C ARG A 19 -6.97 -6.63 2.95
N LEU A 20 -6.44 -5.87 2.00
CA LEU A 20 -5.39 -4.89 2.20
C LEU A 20 -5.79 -3.56 1.60
N PHE A 21 -5.72 -2.51 2.40
CA PHE A 21 -5.96 -1.12 2.00
C PHE A 21 -4.62 -0.40 1.95
N VAL A 22 -4.32 0.26 0.83
CA VAL A 22 -3.09 1.00 0.61
C VAL A 22 -3.45 2.42 0.17
N TRP A 23 -2.85 3.44 0.77
CA TRP A 23 -3.11 4.82 0.37
C TRP A 23 -1.88 5.71 0.48
N THR A 24 -1.89 6.78 -0.32
CA THR A 24 -0.89 7.82 -0.24
C THR A 24 -1.16 8.78 0.92
N ASP A 25 -0.11 9.13 1.65
CA ASP A 25 -0.17 10.11 2.72
C ASP A 25 0.90 11.18 2.50
N ALA A 26 0.44 12.35 2.06
CA ALA A 26 1.30 13.49 1.76
C ALA A 26 1.60 14.26 3.05
N HIS A 27 2.88 14.33 3.40
CA HIS A 27 3.39 15.10 4.53
C HIS A 27 4.12 16.31 3.98
N ARG A 28 3.73 17.51 4.43
CA ARG A 28 4.46 18.75 4.12
C ARG A 28 5.35 19.09 5.30
N CYS A 29 6.63 19.31 5.03
CA CYS A 29 7.59 19.84 6.01
C CYS A 29 8.35 21.03 5.38
N CYS A 30 9.15 21.72 6.19
CA CYS A 30 9.89 22.93 5.82
C CYS A 30 10.83 22.77 4.60
N GLY A 31 11.11 21.54 4.16
CA GLY A 31 11.94 21.23 2.99
C GLY A 31 11.19 20.70 1.75
N GLY A 32 9.86 20.62 1.77
CA GLY A 32 9.06 20.13 0.63
C GLY A 32 7.89 19.22 1.04
N ALA A 33 7.23 18.66 0.02
CA ALA A 33 6.22 17.62 0.19
C ALA A 33 6.86 16.25 0.00
N VAL A 34 6.59 15.31 0.90
CA VAL A 34 6.96 13.89 0.77
C VAL A 34 5.69 13.09 0.85
N THR A 35 5.47 12.20 -0.10
CA THR A 35 4.32 11.29 -0.10
C THR A 35 4.76 9.89 0.27
N PHE A 36 4.19 9.34 1.34
CA PHE A 36 4.42 7.96 1.78
C PHE A 36 3.25 7.06 1.35
N LEU A 37 3.49 5.75 1.33
CA LEU A 37 2.45 4.74 1.24
C LEU A 37 2.20 4.12 2.61
N LEU A 38 0.93 4.11 3.02
CA LEU A 38 0.47 3.47 4.24
C LEU A 38 -0.42 2.27 3.90
N THR A 39 -0.45 1.30 4.80
CA THR A 39 -1.19 0.04 4.63
C THR A 39 -2.03 -0.30 5.87
N SER A 40 -3.20 -0.91 5.68
CA SER A 40 -4.03 -1.40 6.78
C SER A 40 -4.91 -2.58 6.32
N ALA A 41 -5.33 -3.44 7.26
CA ALA A 41 -6.35 -4.47 7.01
C ALA A 41 -7.79 -3.92 7.10
N VAL A 42 -7.95 -2.70 7.63
CA VAL A 42 -9.23 -2.00 7.80
C VAL A 42 -9.20 -0.70 6.99
N PRO A 43 -10.28 -0.35 6.27
CA PRO A 43 -10.33 0.88 5.49
C PRO A 43 -10.28 2.11 6.40
N LYS A 44 -9.67 3.18 5.89
CA LYS A 44 -9.78 4.51 6.48
C LYS A 44 -11.02 5.20 5.91
N GLU A 45 -11.90 5.70 6.77
CA GLU A 45 -13.24 6.20 6.38
C GLU A 45 -13.21 7.45 5.46
N ASP A 46 -12.13 8.23 5.50
CA ASP A 46 -11.95 9.48 4.73
C ASP A 46 -11.26 9.28 3.36
N ARG A 47 -11.18 8.05 2.87
CA ARG A 47 -10.43 7.68 1.65
C ARG A 47 -11.31 7.09 0.57
N ALA A 48 -10.95 7.35 -0.68
CA ALA A 48 -11.70 6.94 -1.87
C ALA A 48 -11.01 5.75 -2.52
N PHE A 49 -11.08 4.59 -1.86
CA PHE A 49 -10.42 3.39 -2.35
C PHE A 49 -11.04 2.85 -3.63
N ALA A 50 -10.19 2.54 -4.61
CA ALA A 50 -10.53 1.75 -5.78
C ALA A 50 -10.02 0.32 -5.62
N ARG A 51 -10.82 -0.66 -6.04
CA ARG A 51 -10.38 -2.06 -6.05
C ARG A 51 -9.30 -2.26 -7.12
N VAL A 52 -8.27 -3.02 -6.77
CA VAL A 52 -7.18 -3.41 -7.65
C VAL A 52 -7.21 -4.92 -7.79
N ASP A 53 -7.11 -5.40 -9.02
CA ASP A 53 -7.07 -6.84 -9.28
C ASP A 53 -5.74 -7.40 -8.80
N THR A 54 -5.82 -8.34 -7.86
CA THR A 54 -4.70 -9.08 -7.30
C THR A 54 -5.06 -10.55 -7.21
N ASP A 55 -4.12 -11.41 -7.57
CA ASP A 55 -4.29 -12.84 -7.38
C ASP A 55 -4.12 -13.18 -5.89
N GLY A 56 -5.16 -13.75 -5.30
CA GLY A 56 -5.07 -14.41 -4.00
C GLY A 56 -5.53 -13.59 -2.78
N PHE A 57 -5.63 -12.27 -2.86
CA PHE A 57 -6.23 -11.42 -1.81
C PHE A 57 -6.93 -10.20 -2.43
N GLU A 58 -7.69 -9.44 -1.64
CA GLU A 58 -8.32 -8.20 -2.09
C GLU A 58 -7.43 -7.00 -1.78
N LEU A 59 -7.07 -6.23 -2.81
CA LEU A 59 -6.36 -4.97 -2.68
C LEU A 59 -7.25 -3.78 -3.01
N TRP A 60 -7.17 -2.77 -2.16
CA TRP A 60 -7.88 -1.50 -2.29
C TRP A 60 -6.85 -0.36 -2.23
N PHE A 61 -6.83 0.50 -3.25
CA PHE A 61 -5.81 1.53 -3.38
C PHE A 61 -6.41 2.94 -3.53
N ASP A 62 -5.80 3.92 -2.87
CA ASP A 62 -6.10 5.35 -3.01
C ASP A 62 -4.80 6.16 -3.25
N ALA A 63 -4.62 6.60 -4.50
CA ALA A 63 -3.49 7.44 -4.93
C ALA A 63 -3.64 8.92 -4.53
N GLY A 64 -4.76 9.31 -3.90
CA GLY A 64 -5.07 10.68 -3.57
C GLY A 64 -5.16 11.54 -4.83
N ARG A 65 -4.24 12.50 -4.97
CA ARG A 65 -4.16 13.39 -6.14
C ARG A 65 -3.09 12.97 -7.16
N LEU A 66 -2.34 11.92 -6.87
CA LEU A 66 -1.30 11.43 -7.77
C LEU A 66 -1.91 10.47 -8.80
N PRO A 67 -1.34 10.37 -10.01
CA PRO A 67 -1.65 9.24 -10.89
C PRO A 67 -1.24 7.94 -10.17
N PRO A 68 -1.97 6.82 -10.35
CA PRO A 68 -1.55 5.55 -9.77
C PRO A 68 -0.21 5.10 -10.36
N PRO A 69 0.63 4.35 -9.60
CA PRO A 69 1.88 3.82 -10.11
C PRO A 69 1.66 2.82 -11.25
N GLU A 70 2.68 2.65 -12.07
CA GLU A 70 2.82 1.51 -12.97
C GLU A 70 2.97 0.23 -12.16
N GLU A 71 3.86 0.21 -11.16
CA GLU A 71 4.06 -0.91 -10.24
C GLU A 71 3.89 -0.53 -8.75
N LEU A 72 3.04 -1.28 -8.06
CA LEU A 72 2.89 -1.22 -6.61
C LEU A 72 3.55 -2.46 -5.99
N HIS A 73 4.64 -2.25 -5.27
CA HIS A 73 5.43 -3.31 -4.66
C HIS A 73 5.00 -3.52 -3.21
N LEU A 74 4.80 -4.78 -2.81
CA LEU A 74 4.35 -5.17 -1.47
C LEU A 74 5.33 -6.17 -0.85
N GLU A 75 5.76 -5.91 0.38
CA GLU A 75 6.67 -6.79 1.12
C GLU A 75 6.27 -6.90 2.60
N ILE A 76 6.65 -7.99 3.27
CA ILE A 76 6.52 -8.09 4.72
C ILE A 76 7.72 -7.43 5.40
N LYS A 77 7.45 -6.48 6.30
CA LYS A 77 8.45 -5.80 7.12
C LYS A 77 8.13 -5.89 8.61
N GLY A 78 9.15 -5.68 9.42
CA GLY A 78 9.05 -5.68 10.89
C GLY A 78 9.18 -7.10 11.49
N ARG A 79 10.17 -7.28 12.38
CA ARG A 79 10.43 -8.60 13.01
C ARG A 79 9.50 -8.91 14.19
N ARG A 80 9.23 -7.93 15.05
CA ARG A 80 8.39 -8.09 16.26
C ARG A 80 6.91 -7.87 15.99
N ARG A 81 6.60 -7.03 15.00
CA ARG A 81 5.25 -6.66 14.56
C ARG A 81 5.26 -6.67 13.03
N PRO A 82 5.14 -7.86 12.42
CA PRO A 82 5.10 -7.97 10.98
C PRO A 82 3.90 -7.21 10.42
N HIS A 83 4.13 -6.48 9.33
CA HIS A 83 3.12 -5.76 8.59
C HIS A 83 3.51 -5.76 7.11
N VAL A 84 2.51 -5.58 6.25
CA VAL A 84 2.77 -5.32 4.82
C VAL A 84 3.30 -3.90 4.70
N ALA A 85 4.40 -3.69 3.99
CA ALA A 85 4.88 -2.40 3.55
C ALA A 85 4.62 -2.26 2.05
N ALA A 86 4.28 -1.03 1.63
CA ALA A 86 3.99 -0.72 0.23
C ALA A 86 5.02 0.28 -0.31
N TYR A 87 5.41 0.07 -1.56
CA TYR A 87 6.44 0.85 -2.26
C TYR A 87 5.94 1.26 -3.65
N TRP A 88 6.21 2.51 -4.02
CA TRP A 88 5.84 3.11 -5.30
C TRP A 88 6.99 2.94 -6.28
N GLU A 89 6.83 2.14 -7.33
CA GLU A 89 7.93 1.77 -8.25
C GLU A 89 9.18 1.24 -7.50
N GLY A 90 8.98 0.53 -6.39
CA GLY A 90 10.07 0.07 -5.51
C GLY A 90 10.67 1.13 -4.57
N CYS A 91 10.18 2.37 -4.59
CA CYS A 91 10.58 3.44 -3.68
C CYS A 91 9.62 3.61 -2.50
N VAL A 92 10.15 4.01 -1.33
CA VAL A 92 9.36 4.26 -0.11
C VAL A 92 8.53 5.55 -0.21
N PHE A 93 8.93 6.48 -1.09
CA PHE A 93 8.30 7.79 -1.23
C PHE A 93 8.30 8.29 -2.67
N VAL A 94 7.38 9.22 -2.94
CA VAL A 94 7.27 9.99 -4.19
C VAL A 94 7.27 11.48 -3.87
N ALA A 95 7.95 12.27 -4.69
CA ALA A 95 8.05 13.74 -4.59
C ALA A 95 7.13 14.43 -5.61
#